data_AF-A0AA90QJE8-F1
#
_entry.id   AF-A0AA90QJE8-F1
#
_cell.length_a   1.000
_cell.length_b   1.000
_cell.length_c   1.000
_cell.angle_alpha   90.00
_cell.angle_beta   90.00
_cell.angle_gamma   90.00
#
_symmetry.space_group_name_H-M   'P 1'
#
loop_
_entity.id
_entity.type
_entity.pdbx_description
1 polymer ?
#
loop_
_entity_poly.entity_id
_entity_poly.type
_entity_poly.pdbx_seq_one_letter_code
_entity_poly.pdbx_strand_id
1 'polypeptide(L)'
;MPLGSQAVVFVCQRTAPKSALFVAGTSNQIVCTLPDGNNGFLVARPSYVLSPESEAFLDAVAAPFDYGLAAGLWSLAFTFVVGLYLVAKSVGMIVSMVRR
;
A
#
# COMPACT_ATOMS: atom_id res chain seq x y z
N MET A 1 -8.21 7.26 16.18
CA MET A 1 -7.67 6.31 15.20
C MET A 1 -8.19 4.93 15.59
N PRO A 2 -9.35 4.47 15.11
CA PRO A 2 -9.80 3.14 15.48
C PRO A 2 -8.96 2.13 14.70
N LEU A 3 -8.10 1.41 15.42
CA LEU A 3 -7.45 0.21 14.95
C LEU A 3 -8.54 -0.76 14.49
N GLY A 4 -8.45 -1.23 13.24
CA GLY A 4 -9.35 -2.24 12.71
C GLY A 4 -9.43 -3.46 13.63
N SER A 5 -10.63 -4.02 13.78
CA SER A 5 -10.81 -5.23 14.58
C SER A 5 -10.18 -6.42 13.84
N GLN A 6 -9.40 -7.22 14.56
CA GLN A 6 -8.93 -8.49 14.02
C GLN A 6 -10.08 -9.48 14.05
N ALA A 7 -10.35 -10.08 12.89
CA ALA A 7 -11.32 -11.15 12.75
C ALA A 7 -10.66 -12.37 12.11
N VAL A 8 -11.12 -13.55 12.49
CA VAL A 8 -10.70 -14.79 11.83
C VAL A 8 -11.71 -15.09 10.74
N VAL A 9 -11.23 -15.17 9.50
CA VAL A 9 -12.06 -15.60 8.36
C VAL A 9 -11.71 -17.04 8.02
N PHE A 10 -12.76 -17.84 7.79
CA PHE A 10 -12.62 -19.21 7.37
C PHE A 10 -12.67 -19.28 5.84
N VAL A 11 -11.61 -19.82 5.24
CA VAL A 11 -11.48 -19.94 3.79
C VAL A 11 -11.40 -21.42 3.43
N CYS A 12 -12.17 -21.80 2.41
CA CYS A 12 -12.08 -23.12 1.80
C CYS A 12 -11.03 -23.11 0.69
N GLN A 13 -10.02 -23.98 0.77
CA GLN A 13 -8.96 -24.05 -0.25
C GLN A 13 -8.60 -25.49 -0.63
N ARG A 14 -8.11 -25.70 -1.85
CA ARG A 14 -7.85 -27.04 -2.42
C ARG A 14 -6.59 -27.69 -1.86
N THR A 15 -5.58 -26.91 -1.52
CA THR A 15 -4.30 -27.40 -1.00
C THR A 15 -4.32 -27.45 0.52
N ALA A 16 -3.87 -28.57 1.09
CA ALA A 16 -3.76 -28.72 2.54
C ALA A 16 -2.71 -27.74 3.09
N PRO A 17 -3.08 -26.71 3.87
CA PRO A 17 -2.08 -25.89 4.52
C PRO A 17 -1.64 -26.53 5.85
N LYS A 18 -0.53 -26.04 6.39
CA LYS A 18 -0.08 -26.34 7.76
C LYS A 18 -1.08 -25.88 8.84
N SER A 19 -2.12 -25.14 8.46
CA SER A 19 -3.11 -24.51 9.34
C SER A 19 -4.53 -25.08 9.11
N ALA A 20 -4.64 -26.33 8.64
CA ALA A 20 -5.94 -26.98 8.52
C ALA A 20 -6.63 -27.07 9.88
N LEU A 21 -7.95 -26.85 9.90
CA LEU A 21 -8.76 -27.02 11.10
C LEU A 21 -9.11 -28.50 11.32
N PHE A 22 -9.06 -28.92 12.58
CA PHE A 22 -9.39 -30.28 13.01
C PHE A 22 -10.52 -30.24 14.04
N VAL A 23 -11.32 -31.30 14.09
CA VAL A 23 -12.31 -31.48 15.15
C VAL A 23 -11.60 -31.80 16.45
N ALA A 24 -11.84 -31.01 17.50
CA ALA A 24 -11.19 -31.14 18.79
C ALA A 24 -11.30 -32.59 19.33
N GLY A 25 -10.16 -33.15 19.75
CA GLY A 25 -10.10 -34.53 20.27
C GLY A 25 -10.03 -35.62 19.21
N THR A 26 -9.88 -35.28 17.93
CA THR A 26 -9.71 -36.24 16.83
C THR A 26 -8.63 -35.81 15.84
N SER A 27 -8.15 -36.73 15.01
CA SER A 27 -7.32 -36.43 13.83
C SER A 27 -8.16 -36.14 12.58
N ASN A 28 -9.48 -35.96 12.73
CA ASN A 28 -10.36 -35.66 11.60
C ASN A 28 -10.31 -34.18 11.25
N GLN A 29 -9.92 -33.92 10.01
CA GLN A 29 -9.92 -32.58 9.43
C GLN A 29 -11.34 -32.12 9.09
N ILE A 30 -11.59 -30.83 9.27
CA ILE A 30 -12.81 -30.17 8.79
C ILE A 30 -12.69 -29.94 7.28
N VAL A 31 -13.59 -30.57 6.52
CA VAL A 31 -13.68 -30.47 5.07
C VAL A 31 -14.78 -29.47 4.70
N CYS A 32 -14.57 -28.72 3.64
CA CYS A 32 -15.55 -27.82 3.05
C CYS A 32 -15.69 -28.12 1.55
N THR A 33 -16.84 -27.79 0.97
CA THR A 33 -17.11 -28.03 -0.45
C THR A 33 -16.68 -26.81 -1.26
N LEU A 34 -15.83 -27.01 -2.27
CA LEU A 34 -15.47 -25.95 -3.21
C LEU A 34 -16.64 -25.69 -4.18
N PRO A 35 -16.67 -24.51 -4.81
CA PRO A 35 -17.63 -24.21 -5.88
C PRO A 35 -17.63 -25.24 -7.01
N ASP A 36 -16.49 -25.90 -7.24
CA ASP A 36 -16.32 -26.95 -8.25
C ASP A 36 -16.92 -28.32 -7.83
N GLY A 37 -17.63 -28.40 -6.69
CA GLY A 37 -18.22 -29.63 -6.15
C GLY A 37 -17.21 -30.59 -5.49
N ASN A 38 -15.92 -30.28 -5.56
CA ASN A 38 -14.85 -31.07 -4.94
C ASN A 38 -14.65 -30.70 -3.46
N ASN A 39 -14.09 -31.64 -2.69
CA ASN A 39 -13.75 -31.41 -1.30
C ASN A 39 -12.46 -30.58 -1.17
N GLY A 40 -12.44 -29.67 -0.18
CA GLY A 40 -11.30 -28.85 0.19
C GLY A 40 -11.12 -28.77 1.71
N PHE A 41 -10.10 -28.02 2.10
CA PHE A 41 -9.66 -27.87 3.49
C PHE A 41 -10.21 -26.57 4.05
N LEU A 42 -10.86 -26.62 5.22
CA LEU A 42 -11.28 -25.41 5.94
C LEU A 42 -10.11 -24.85 6.74
N VAL A 43 -9.85 -23.56 6.58
CA VAL A 43 -8.63 -22.93 7.11
C VAL A 43 -8.97 -21.59 7.71
N ALA A 44 -8.55 -21.36 8.95
CA ALA A 44 -8.65 -20.08 9.61
C ALA A 44 -7.51 -19.17 9.14
N ARG A 45 -7.82 -17.98 8.63
CA ARG A 45 -6.83 -16.94 8.35
C ARG A 45 -7.12 -15.69 9.18
N PRO A 46 -6.10 -15.13 9.85
CA PRO A 46 -6.24 -13.84 10.49
C PRO A 46 -6.47 -12.78 9.41
N SER A 47 -7.48 -11.93 9.62
CA SER A 47 -7.83 -10.84 8.74
C SER A 47 -8.09 -9.58 9.55
N TYR A 48 -7.88 -8.43 8.92
CA TYR A 48 -8.22 -7.14 9.50
C TYR A 48 -9.51 -6.67 8.86
N VAL A 49 -10.53 -6.39 9.68
CA VAL A 49 -11.76 -5.76 9.19
C VAL A 49 -11.45 -4.29 8.98
N LEU A 50 -11.42 -3.90 7.71
CA LEU A 50 -11.22 -2.53 7.29
C LEU A 50 -12.59 -1.85 7.22
N SER A 51 -12.73 -0.68 7.82
CA SER A 51 -13.94 0.11 7.67
C SER A 51 -14.01 0.65 6.23
N PRO A 52 -15.21 0.77 5.61
CA PRO A 52 -15.33 1.24 4.23
C PRO A 52 -14.81 2.68 4.03
N GLU A 53 -14.77 3.48 5.10
CA GLU A 53 -14.12 4.81 5.10
C GLU A 53 -12.60 4.77 4.82
N SER A 54 -11.96 3.59 4.95
CA SER A 54 -10.54 3.40 4.66
C SER A 54 -10.23 3.03 3.21
N GLU A 55 -11.25 2.82 2.37
CA GLU A 55 -11.09 2.45 0.95
C GLU A 55 -10.15 3.39 0.20
N ALA A 56 -10.37 4.70 0.30
CA ALA A 56 -9.54 5.69 -0.39
C ALA A 56 -8.07 5.68 0.07
N PHE A 57 -7.81 5.37 1.35
CA PHE A 57 -6.46 5.26 1.87
C PHE A 57 -5.77 3.99 1.37
N LEU A 58 -6.49 2.86 1.35
CA LEU A 58 -5.97 1.59 0.87
C LEU A 58 -5.67 1.63 -0.62
N ASP A 59 -6.54 2.24 -1.41
CA ASP A 59 -6.33 2.45 -2.85
C ASP A 59 -5.10 3.33 -3.09
N ALA A 60 -4.92 4.39 -2.29
CA ALA A 60 -3.74 5.26 -2.41
C ALA A 60 -2.43 4.55 -2.03
N VAL A 61 -2.45 3.64 -1.04
CA VAL A 61 -1.28 2.87 -0.62
C VAL A 61 -0.98 1.70 -1.57
N ALA A 62 -2.01 1.10 -2.15
CA ALA A 62 -1.89 0.03 -3.13
C ALA A 62 -1.54 0.54 -4.53
N ALA A 63 -1.73 1.84 -4.80
CA ALA A 63 -1.39 2.45 -6.07
C ALA A 63 0.13 2.38 -6.33
N PRO A 64 0.55 2.00 -7.55
CA PRO A 64 1.96 2.03 -7.92
C PRO A 64 2.50 3.45 -7.89
N PHE A 65 3.76 3.61 -7.50
CA PHE A 65 4.41 4.93 -7.46
C PHE A 65 4.59 5.49 -8.88
N ASP A 66 4.04 6.68 -9.14
CA ASP A 66 4.16 7.36 -10.44
C ASP A 66 5.50 8.11 -10.54
N TYR A 67 6.47 7.45 -11.18
CA TYR A 67 7.78 8.02 -11.45
C TYR A 67 7.75 9.20 -12.43
N GLY A 68 6.76 9.26 -13.33
CA GLY A 68 6.61 10.36 -14.28
C GLY A 68 6.22 11.65 -13.58
N LEU A 69 5.18 11.57 -12.73
CA LEU A 69 4.75 12.70 -11.90
C LEU A 69 5.85 13.10 -10.92
N ALA A 70 6.48 12.12 -10.25
CA ALA A 70 7.58 12.39 -9.33
C ALA A 70 8.76 13.10 -10.02
N ALA A 71 9.17 12.65 -11.21
CA ALA A 71 10.24 13.29 -11.97
C ALA A 71 9.87 14.73 -12.36
N GLY A 72 8.63 14.96 -12.79
CA GLY A 72 8.13 16.30 -13.13
C GLY A 72 8.18 17.27 -11.93
N LEU A 73 7.64 16.85 -10.78
CA LEU A 73 7.67 17.66 -9.56
C LEU A 73 9.09 17.95 -9.09
N TRP A 74 9.98 16.95 -9.11
CA TRP A 74 11.36 17.12 -8.69
C TRP A 74 12.11 18.08 -9.61
N SER A 75 11.91 17.94 -10.92
CA SER A 75 12.53 18.81 -11.93
C SER A 75 12.05 20.25 -11.77
N LEU A 76 10.74 20.45 -11.60
CA LEU A 76 10.15 21.78 -11.40
C LEU A 76 10.72 22.45 -10.14
N ALA A 77 10.74 21.73 -9.01
CA ALA A 77 11.29 22.25 -7.76
C ALA A 77 12.77 22.64 -7.92
N PHE A 78 13.56 21.78 -8.57
CA PHE A 78 14.97 22.06 -8.86
C PHE A 78 15.15 23.32 -9.72
N THR A 79 14.36 23.45 -10.80
CA THR A 79 14.41 24.61 -11.68
C THR A 79 14.06 25.91 -10.95
N PHE A 80 13.11 25.89 -10.02
CA PHE A 80 12.77 27.07 -9.22
C PHE A 80 13.94 27.52 -8.33
N VAL A 81 14.61 26.58 -7.65
CA VAL A 81 15.76 26.89 -6.79
C VAL A 81 16.91 27.46 -7.61
N VAL A 82 17.26 26.82 -8.73
CA VAL A 82 18.33 27.28 -9.62
C VAL A 82 17.96 28.63 -10.26
N GLY A 83 16.70 28.80 -10.66
CA GLY A 83 16.20 30.05 -11.23
C GLY A 83 16.32 31.22 -10.26
N LEU A 84 15.86 31.05 -9.02
CA LEU A 84 16.00 32.07 -7.97
C LEU A 84 17.47 32.39 -7.68
N TYR A 85 18.34 31.37 -7.64
CA TYR A 85 19.77 31.57 -7.45
C TYR A 85 20.39 32.43 -8.58
N LEU A 86 20.08 32.12 -9.84
CA LEU A 86 20.60 32.86 -10.99
C LEU A 86 20.08 34.30 -11.03
N VAL A 87 18.82 34.53 -10.69
CA VAL A 87 18.24 35.88 -10.58
C VAL A 87 18.91 36.69 -9.46
N ALA A 88 19.11 36.10 -8.28
CA ALA A 88 19.82 36.77 -7.20
C ALA A 88 21.27 37.11 -7.58
N LYS A 89 21.94 36.19 -8.29
CA LYS A 89 23.31 36.38 -8.77
C LYS A 89 23.41 37.47 -9.84
N SER A 90 22.46 37.54 -10.78
CA SER A 90 22.45 38.56 -11.83
C SER A 90 22.23 39.96 -11.25
N VAL A 91 21.32 40.11 -10.28
CA VAL A 91 21.11 41.38 -9.56
C VAL A 91 22.40 41.82 -8.85
N GLY A 92 23.07 40.91 -8.14
CA GLY A 92 24.34 41.21 -7.49
C GLY A 92 25.43 41.67 -8.47
N MET A 93 25.49 41.06 -9.65
CA MET A 93 26.43 41.46 -10.71
C MET A 93 26.14 42.87 -11.25
N ILE A 94 24.86 43.19 -11.51
CA ILE A 94 24.43 44.49 -12.01
C ILE A 94 24.77 45.60 -10.99
N VAL A 95 24.46 45.39 -9.71
CA VAL A 95 24.75 46.36 -8.64
C VAL A 95 26.26 46.60 -8.51
N SER A 96 27.08 45.56 -8.66
CA SER A 96 28.55 45.68 -8.63
C SER A 96 29.10 46.49 -9.81
N MET A 97 28.53 46.33 -11.01
CA MET A 97 28.89 47.14 -12.18
C MET A 97 28.51 48.61 -12.02
N VAL A 98 27.33 48.91 -11.46
CA VAL A 98 26.88 50.30 -11.23
C VAL A 98 27.69 51.01 -10.14
N ARG A 99 28.24 50.27 -9.17
CA ARG A 99 29.11 50.81 -8.12
C ARG A 99 30.54 51.09 -8.58
N ARG A 100 30.94 50.61 -9.76
CA ARG A 100 32.26 50.85 -10.35
C ARG A 100 32.26 52.12 -11.18
#